data_AF-A0A382TWG5-F1
#
_entry.id   AF-A0A382TWG5-F1
#
_cell.length_a   1.000
_cell.length_b   1.000
_cell.length_c   1.000
_cell.angle_alpha   90.00
_cell.angle_beta   90.00
_cell.angle_gamma   90.00
#
_symmetry.space_group_name_H-M   'P 1'
#
loop_
_entity.id
_entity.type
_entity.pdbx_description
1 polymer ?
#
loop_
_entity_poly.entity_id
_entity_poly.type
_entity_poly.pdbx_seq_one_letter_code
_entity_poly.pdbx_strand_id
1 'polypeptide(L)'
;MSFLRNNLSNGILFQLTKSIIKRNKRFKDIHKGESCYIFGNGASIKYFDLEQFNSRIVIACGLLFLHKDFKKLNTKYYYTGHPFFYYPYWTNPYSLLFEKNVLGSIYKSKIYEHSDIEYFISLTNYLGLRGKNINYLYHYDEPFNIKEGWDLSNKFTFSEGALASMIGMALFMGFRTITLVGCDYSSKPVLWGHFYEHGKRPFRKASDIYAEKPIYKAQE
;
A
#
# COMPACT_ATOMS: atom_id res chain seq x y z
N MET A 1 7.47 -20.34 -4.23
CA MET A 1 8.84 -20.56 -3.70
C MET A 1 8.86 -20.18 -2.23
N SER A 2 8.56 -21.16 -1.37
CA SER A 2 8.59 -21.07 0.11
C SER A 2 9.96 -21.57 0.58
N PHE A 3 11.01 -20.73 0.45
CA PHE A 3 12.38 -21.12 0.85
C PHE A 3 12.95 -20.26 2.00
N LEU A 4 12.15 -19.38 2.60
CA LEU A 4 12.60 -18.52 3.71
C LEU A 4 11.56 -18.36 4.81
N ARG A 5 10.70 -19.36 5.04
CA ARG A 5 9.65 -19.31 6.06
C ARG A 5 10.12 -20.01 7.33
N ASN A 6 11.16 -19.48 7.97
CA ASN A 6 11.62 -19.97 9.27
C ASN A 6 12.00 -18.76 10.15
N ASN A 7 11.58 -18.70 11.41
CA ASN A 7 11.76 -17.50 12.25
C ASN A 7 13.22 -17.03 12.34
N LEU A 8 14.18 -17.97 12.20
CA LEU A 8 15.61 -17.68 12.15
C LEU A 8 16.01 -16.85 10.90
N SER A 9 15.44 -17.13 9.72
CA SER A 9 15.74 -16.38 8.49
C SER A 9 15.25 -14.94 8.58
N ASN A 10 14.08 -14.71 9.19
CA ASN A 10 13.56 -13.36 9.42
C ASN A 10 14.36 -12.58 10.47
N GLY A 11 14.85 -13.25 11.51
CA GLY A 11 15.77 -12.65 12.47
C GLY A 11 17.05 -12.12 11.81
N ILE A 12 17.67 -12.95 10.96
CA ILE A 12 18.86 -12.56 10.17
C ILE A 12 18.53 -11.43 9.19
N LEU A 13 17.44 -11.57 8.43
CA LEU A 13 17.00 -10.56 7.48
C LEU A 13 16.77 -9.21 8.18
N PHE A 14 16.15 -9.21 9.35
CA PHE A 14 15.93 -7.99 10.13
C PHE A 14 17.25 -7.33 10.50
N GLN A 15 18.24 -8.07 10.99
CA GLN A 15 19.54 -7.47 11.31
C GLN A 15 20.24 -6.90 10.06
N LEU A 16 20.20 -7.63 8.93
CA LEU A 16 20.82 -7.18 7.67
C LEU A 16 20.16 -5.92 7.08
N THR A 17 18.86 -5.75 7.31
CA THR A 17 18.07 -4.65 6.72
C THR A 17 17.70 -3.55 7.72
N LYS A 18 18.13 -3.68 8.98
CA LYS A 18 17.86 -2.75 10.07
C LYS A 18 18.26 -1.32 9.74
N SER A 19 19.42 -1.11 9.11
CA SER A 19 19.89 0.23 8.73
C SER A 19 19.00 0.88 7.67
N ILE A 20 18.47 0.09 6.74
CA ILE A 20 17.56 0.53 5.68
C ILE A 20 16.24 0.99 6.30
N ILE A 21 15.64 0.16 7.17
CA ILE A 21 14.37 0.46 7.80
C ILE A 21 14.48 1.63 8.80
N LYS A 22 15.56 1.68 9.60
CA LYS A 22 15.76 2.77 10.58
C LYS A 22 15.78 4.16 9.96
N ARG A 23 16.07 4.31 8.67
CA ARG A 23 15.98 5.60 7.96
C ARG A 23 14.57 6.21 8.04
N ASN A 24 13.54 5.38 8.15
CA ASN A 24 12.16 5.84 8.26
C ASN A 24 11.88 6.57 9.58
N LYS A 25 12.77 6.53 10.57
CA LYS A 25 12.65 7.32 11.81
C LYS A 25 12.49 8.82 11.54
N ARG A 26 12.97 9.31 10.39
CA ARG A 26 12.76 10.69 9.92
C ARG A 26 11.30 11.10 9.74
N PHE A 27 10.38 10.13 9.60
CA PHE A 27 8.95 10.40 9.46
C PHE A 27 8.20 10.32 10.79
N LYS A 28 8.87 10.04 11.91
CA LYS A 28 8.19 9.93 13.19
C LYS A 28 7.69 11.31 13.63
N ASP A 29 6.40 11.41 13.91
CA ASP A 29 5.74 12.62 14.45
C ASP A 29 5.90 13.90 13.59
N ILE A 30 6.27 13.78 12.31
CA ILE A 30 6.48 14.95 11.43
C ILE A 30 5.20 15.74 11.12
N HIS A 31 4.03 15.13 11.35
CA HIS A 31 2.70 15.71 11.18
C HIS A 31 1.91 15.70 12.49
N LYS A 32 2.62 15.83 13.63
CA LYS A 32 2.02 15.73 14.96
C LYS A 32 0.86 16.71 15.13
N GLY A 33 -0.34 16.17 15.36
CA GLY A 33 -1.54 16.96 15.61
C GLY A 33 -2.32 17.37 14.35
N GLU A 34 -1.75 17.18 13.16
CA GLU A 34 -2.36 17.51 11.87
C GLU A 34 -3.48 16.52 11.49
N SER A 35 -4.21 16.84 10.43
CA SER A 35 -5.22 15.97 9.83
C SER A 35 -4.82 15.58 8.41
N CYS A 36 -5.11 14.35 7.99
CA CYS A 36 -4.83 13.86 6.65
C CYS A 36 -6.04 13.20 5.99
N TYR A 37 -5.96 13.05 4.67
CA TYR A 37 -6.80 12.14 3.90
C TYR A 37 -6.03 10.85 3.61
N ILE A 38 -6.70 9.71 3.79
CA ILE A 38 -6.26 8.44 3.23
C ILE A 38 -7.14 8.13 2.03
N PHE A 39 -6.53 8.05 0.85
CA PHE A 39 -7.22 7.70 -0.39
C PHE A 39 -7.02 6.22 -0.70
N GLY A 40 -8.12 5.48 -0.67
CA GLY A 40 -8.21 4.15 -1.25
C GLY A 40 -8.35 4.21 -2.77
N ASN A 41 -8.97 3.17 -3.34
CA ASN A 41 -9.20 3.05 -4.78
C ASN A 41 -10.67 2.75 -5.11
N GLY A 42 -11.58 2.92 -4.15
CA GLY A 42 -12.99 2.58 -4.26
C GLY A 42 -13.70 3.31 -5.41
N ALA A 43 -14.75 2.70 -5.94
CA ALA A 43 -15.57 3.25 -7.01
C ALA A 43 -16.21 4.60 -6.67
N SER A 44 -16.39 4.94 -5.39
CA SER A 44 -16.97 6.22 -4.96
C SER A 44 -16.16 7.44 -5.44
N ILE A 45 -14.85 7.27 -5.64
CA ILE A 45 -13.94 8.32 -6.14
C ILE A 45 -14.43 8.88 -7.48
N LYS A 46 -15.12 8.08 -8.32
CA LYS A 46 -15.70 8.55 -9.60
C LYS A 46 -16.66 9.74 -9.46
N TYR A 47 -17.26 9.89 -8.28
CA TYR A 47 -18.27 10.89 -8.00
C TYR A 47 -17.74 12.05 -7.16
N PHE A 48 -16.45 12.04 -6.84
CA PHE A 48 -15.81 13.09 -6.06
C PHE A 48 -15.11 14.09 -6.97
N ASP A 49 -15.22 15.36 -6.61
CA ASP A 49 -14.32 16.39 -7.09
C ASP A 49 -13.05 16.38 -6.23
N LEU A 50 -11.96 15.85 -6.77
CA LEU A 50 -10.71 15.68 -6.04
C LEU A 50 -10.06 17.03 -5.67
N GLU A 51 -10.44 18.12 -6.32
CA GLU A 51 -9.92 19.45 -6.00
C GLU A 51 -10.28 19.89 -4.58
N GLN A 52 -11.41 19.39 -4.04
CA GLN A 52 -11.86 19.69 -2.67
C GLN A 52 -10.97 19.05 -1.60
N PHE A 53 -10.07 18.14 -1.97
CA PHE A 53 -9.19 17.42 -1.05
C PHE A 53 -7.75 17.95 -1.05
N ASN A 54 -7.51 19.15 -1.59
CA ASN A 54 -6.18 19.77 -1.65
C ASN A 54 -5.72 20.43 -0.33
N SER A 55 -6.64 20.65 0.61
CA SER A 55 -6.41 21.42 1.84
C SER A 55 -5.57 20.69 2.90
N ARG A 56 -5.38 19.37 2.75
CA ARG A 56 -4.67 18.52 3.71
C ARG A 56 -3.77 17.53 2.96
N ILE A 57 -2.79 17.00 3.68
CA ILE A 57 -1.91 15.96 3.13
C ILE A 57 -2.72 14.72 2.80
N VAL A 58 -2.42 14.16 1.62
CA VAL A 58 -2.96 12.89 1.14
C VAL A 58 -1.91 11.78 1.26
N ILE A 59 -2.34 10.67 1.87
CA ILE A 59 -1.68 9.35 1.78
C ILE A 59 -2.49 8.53 0.76
N ALA A 60 -1.87 8.18 -0.36
CA ALA A 60 -2.52 7.46 -1.46
C ALA A 60 -1.97 6.03 -1.64
N CYS A 61 -2.65 5.20 -2.41
CA CYS A 61 -2.16 3.86 -2.74
C CYS A 61 -2.67 3.34 -4.09
N GLY A 62 -2.10 2.21 -4.54
CA GLY A 62 -2.59 1.48 -5.71
C GLY A 62 -2.55 2.35 -6.98
N LEU A 63 -3.63 2.30 -7.76
CA LEU A 63 -3.73 2.97 -9.06
C LEU A 63 -4.33 4.38 -9.00
N LEU A 64 -4.38 5.02 -7.83
CA LEU A 64 -4.96 6.37 -7.70
C LEU A 64 -4.36 7.40 -8.65
N PHE A 65 -3.08 7.27 -9.01
CA PHE A 65 -2.41 8.12 -10.00
C PHE A 65 -3.06 8.08 -11.41
N LEU A 66 -3.92 7.10 -11.71
CA LEU A 66 -4.68 7.05 -12.96
C LEU A 66 -5.86 8.03 -12.98
N HIS A 67 -6.26 8.58 -11.82
CA HIS A 67 -7.34 9.56 -11.79
C HIS A 67 -6.89 10.86 -12.48
N LYS A 68 -7.72 11.40 -13.39
CA LYS A 68 -7.39 12.61 -14.17
C LYS A 68 -7.01 13.81 -13.30
N ASP A 69 -7.64 13.91 -12.13
CA ASP A 69 -7.43 14.99 -11.15
C ASP A 69 -6.40 14.64 -10.06
N PHE A 70 -5.62 13.56 -10.21
CA PHE A 70 -4.63 13.16 -9.20
C PHE A 70 -3.64 14.29 -8.87
N LYS A 71 -3.23 15.07 -9.88
CA LYS A 71 -2.32 16.21 -9.71
C LYS A 71 -2.91 17.36 -8.87
N LYS A 72 -4.23 17.38 -8.66
CA LYS A 72 -4.89 18.37 -7.80
C LYS A 72 -4.83 18.00 -6.32
N LEU A 73 -4.52 16.73 -6.00
CA LEU A 73 -4.36 16.28 -4.62
C LEU A 73 -3.01 16.72 -4.06
N ASN A 74 -2.99 17.10 -2.78
CA ASN A 74 -1.75 17.33 -2.04
C ASN A 74 -1.15 16.00 -1.55
N THR A 75 -0.80 15.13 -2.50
CA THR A 75 -0.23 13.81 -2.23
C THR A 75 1.22 13.97 -1.80
N LYS A 76 1.53 13.62 -0.55
CA LYS A 76 2.92 13.59 -0.03
C LYS A 76 3.43 12.18 0.19
N TYR A 77 2.52 11.23 0.42
CA TYR A 77 2.85 9.86 0.74
C TYR A 77 2.09 8.89 -0.14
N TYR A 78 2.76 7.82 -0.56
CA TYR A 78 2.16 6.80 -1.41
C TYR A 78 2.58 5.40 -0.97
N TYR A 79 1.60 4.52 -0.75
CA TYR A 79 1.84 3.15 -0.33
C TYR A 79 1.71 2.15 -1.49
N THR A 80 2.72 1.30 -1.67
CA THR A 80 2.71 0.18 -2.62
C THR A 80 3.31 -1.07 -1.96
N GLY A 81 2.49 -1.79 -1.21
CA GLY A 81 2.91 -2.94 -0.39
C GLY A 81 3.23 -4.24 -1.14
N HIS A 82 3.04 -4.30 -2.46
CA HIS A 82 3.17 -5.56 -3.21
C HIS A 82 4.61 -6.09 -3.20
N PRO A 83 4.85 -7.32 -2.73
CA PRO A 83 6.19 -7.89 -2.69
C PRO A 83 6.69 -8.23 -4.10
N PHE A 84 7.99 -8.02 -4.36
CA PHE A 84 8.67 -8.27 -5.64
C PHE A 84 8.03 -7.60 -6.89
N PHE A 85 7.13 -6.65 -6.67
CA PHE A 85 6.36 -5.98 -7.71
C PHE A 85 7.18 -5.11 -8.67
N TYR A 86 8.39 -4.72 -8.29
CA TYR A 86 9.25 -3.86 -9.10
C TYR A 86 10.35 -4.61 -9.86
N TYR A 87 10.25 -5.93 -10.00
CA TYR A 87 11.17 -6.70 -10.85
C TYR A 87 10.68 -6.71 -12.30
N PRO A 88 11.59 -6.74 -13.30
CA PRO A 88 11.22 -6.66 -14.73
C PRO A 88 10.39 -7.86 -15.21
N TYR A 89 10.47 -8.98 -14.52
CA TYR A 89 9.74 -10.19 -14.80
C TYR A 89 9.10 -10.73 -13.52
N TRP A 90 8.01 -11.46 -13.68
CA TRP A 90 7.29 -12.09 -12.59
C TRP A 90 6.61 -13.37 -13.08
N THR A 91 6.26 -14.25 -12.15
CA THR A 91 5.38 -15.37 -12.43
C THR A 91 3.95 -14.94 -12.15
N ASN A 92 3.12 -14.92 -13.19
CA ASN A 92 1.72 -14.59 -13.06
C ASN A 92 1.02 -15.67 -12.21
N PRO A 93 0.37 -15.32 -11.08
CA PRO A 93 -0.22 -16.32 -10.20
C PRO A 93 -1.46 -17.02 -10.80
N TYR A 94 -2.07 -16.45 -11.85
CA TYR A 94 -3.25 -17.00 -12.51
C TYR A 94 -2.88 -17.89 -13.69
N SER A 95 -1.96 -17.44 -14.56
CA SER A 95 -1.53 -18.22 -15.73
C SER A 95 -0.34 -19.14 -15.45
N LEU A 96 0.37 -18.93 -14.33
CA LEU A 96 1.63 -19.60 -13.95
C LEU A 96 2.78 -19.38 -14.95
N LEU A 97 2.61 -18.46 -15.91
CA LEU A 97 3.62 -18.13 -16.89
C LEU A 97 4.62 -17.11 -16.33
N PHE A 98 5.87 -17.27 -16.73
CA PHE A 98 6.89 -16.24 -16.52
C PHE A 98 6.76 -15.19 -17.61
N GLU A 99 6.44 -13.96 -17.21
CA GLU A 99 6.12 -12.89 -18.15
C GLU A 99 6.74 -11.56 -17.74
N LYS A 100 6.79 -10.61 -18.68
CA LYS A 100 7.25 -9.25 -18.43
C LYS A 100 6.27 -8.55 -17.49
N ASN A 101 6.79 -7.91 -16.46
CA ASN A 101 6.00 -7.15 -15.51
C ASN A 101 5.67 -5.75 -16.06
N VAL A 102 4.66 -5.69 -16.93
CA VAL A 102 4.19 -4.45 -17.54
C VAL A 102 3.64 -3.49 -16.49
N LEU A 103 2.84 -3.99 -15.54
CA LEU A 103 2.22 -3.17 -14.52
C LEU A 103 3.25 -2.54 -13.58
N GLY A 104 4.21 -3.32 -13.09
CA GLY A 104 5.32 -2.82 -12.28
C GLY A 104 6.15 -1.76 -13.01
N SER A 105 6.32 -1.90 -14.34
CA SER A 105 6.99 -0.90 -15.18
C SER A 105 6.20 0.42 -15.25
N ILE A 106 4.87 0.36 -15.38
CA ILE A 106 3.99 1.54 -15.35
C ILE A 106 4.10 2.27 -14.01
N TYR A 107 4.02 1.54 -12.89
CA TYR A 107 4.18 2.15 -11.56
C TYR A 107 5.55 2.81 -11.40
N LYS A 108 6.64 2.17 -11.86
CA LYS A 108 7.97 2.80 -11.82
C LYS A 108 8.01 4.11 -12.56
N SER A 109 7.45 4.17 -13.78
CA SER A 109 7.37 5.41 -14.56
C SER A 109 6.69 6.51 -13.74
N LYS A 110 5.55 6.20 -13.12
CA LYS A 110 4.82 7.17 -12.30
C LYS A 110 5.55 7.60 -11.03
N ILE A 111 6.30 6.70 -10.40
CA ILE A 111 7.17 7.03 -9.27
C ILE A 111 8.27 8.02 -9.70
N TYR A 112 8.87 7.82 -10.87
CA TYR A 112 9.90 8.73 -11.38
C TYR A 112 9.34 10.08 -11.85
N GLU A 113 8.12 10.10 -12.39
CA GLU A 113 7.40 11.33 -12.76
C GLU A 113 7.02 12.20 -11.53
N HIS A 114 6.91 11.59 -10.35
CA HIS A 114 6.49 12.23 -9.10
C HIS A 114 7.55 12.09 -8.00
N SER A 115 8.76 12.58 -8.27
CA SER A 115 9.89 12.51 -7.34
C SER A 115 9.69 13.33 -6.05
N ASP A 116 8.67 14.18 -6.00
CA ASP A 116 8.26 14.98 -4.84
C ASP A 116 7.43 14.20 -3.80
N ILE A 117 6.98 12.99 -4.15
CA ILE A 117 6.20 12.09 -3.29
C ILE A 117 7.13 11.09 -2.61
N GLU A 118 6.93 10.83 -1.32
CA GLU A 118 7.62 9.77 -0.57
C GLU A 118 6.85 8.45 -0.71
N TYR A 119 7.50 7.44 -1.29
CA TYR A 119 6.91 6.12 -1.53
C TYR A 119 7.31 5.13 -0.45
N PHE A 120 6.33 4.37 0.05
CA PHE A 120 6.51 3.32 1.04
C PHE A 120 6.19 1.96 0.41
N ILE A 121 7.23 1.15 0.22
CA ILE A 121 7.17 -0.07 -0.57
C ILE A 121 7.66 -1.28 0.24
N SER A 122 7.30 -2.50 -0.18
CA SER A 122 7.84 -3.71 0.45
C SER A 122 9.36 -3.78 0.34
N LEU A 123 10.06 -4.12 1.43
CA LEU A 123 11.51 -4.34 1.46
C LEU A 123 12.00 -5.36 0.42
N THR A 124 11.15 -6.32 0.04
CA THR A 124 11.46 -7.29 -1.02
C THR A 124 11.74 -6.64 -2.38
N ASN A 125 11.32 -5.39 -2.59
CA ASN A 125 11.61 -4.62 -3.79
C ASN A 125 12.95 -3.87 -3.76
N TYR A 126 13.78 -4.07 -2.73
CA TYR A 126 15.03 -3.32 -2.55
C TYR A 126 15.97 -3.36 -3.77
N LEU A 127 16.05 -4.47 -4.50
CA LEU A 127 16.84 -4.53 -5.73
C LEU A 127 16.06 -4.10 -6.97
N GLY A 128 14.73 -4.18 -6.93
CA GLY A 128 13.86 -3.79 -8.05
C GLY A 128 13.67 -2.27 -8.17
N LEU A 129 13.67 -1.53 -7.06
CA LEU A 129 13.47 -0.08 -7.05
C LEU A 129 14.18 0.56 -5.84
N ARG A 130 15.00 1.59 -6.11
CA ARG A 130 15.74 2.38 -5.12
C ARG A 130 15.70 3.86 -5.52
N GLY A 131 15.71 4.74 -4.53
CA GLY A 131 15.68 6.19 -4.75
C GLY A 131 15.74 6.97 -3.43
N LYS A 132 15.88 8.30 -3.51
CA LYS A 132 15.94 9.17 -2.33
C LYS A 132 14.59 9.23 -1.60
N ASN A 133 13.50 9.17 -2.37
CA ASN A 133 12.10 9.18 -1.95
C ASN A 133 11.49 7.77 -1.83
N ILE A 134 12.31 6.72 -1.80
CA ILE A 134 11.87 5.33 -1.65
C ILE A 134 12.20 4.84 -0.24
N ASN A 135 11.16 4.40 0.45
CA ASN A 135 11.18 3.95 1.84
C ASN A 135 10.65 2.52 1.92
N TYR A 136 11.30 1.68 2.72
CA TYR A 136 11.00 0.25 2.77
C TYR A 136 10.31 -0.13 4.07
N LEU A 137 9.28 -0.97 3.96
CA LEU A 137 8.53 -1.54 5.06
C LEU A 137 8.54 -3.07 4.98
N TYR A 138 8.53 -3.73 6.14
CA TYR A 138 8.45 -5.19 6.20
C TYR A 138 7.98 -5.67 7.58
N HIS A 139 7.16 -6.73 7.61
CA HIS A 139 6.57 -7.26 8.83
C HIS A 139 7.39 -8.40 9.47
N TYR A 140 8.29 -9.06 8.71
CA TYR A 140 9.14 -10.16 9.20
C TYR A 140 8.36 -11.34 9.80
N ASP A 141 7.17 -11.63 9.26
CA ASP A 141 6.23 -12.62 9.79
C ASP A 141 5.77 -12.37 11.25
N GLU A 142 6.00 -11.17 11.78
CA GLU A 142 5.41 -10.80 13.07
C GLU A 142 3.89 -10.67 12.95
N PRO A 143 3.14 -11.12 13.96
CA PRO A 143 1.69 -10.97 13.99
C PRO A 143 1.30 -9.49 14.08
N PHE A 144 0.09 -9.19 13.61
CA PHE A 144 -0.49 -7.86 13.73
C PHE A 144 -0.46 -7.37 15.20
N ASN A 145 0.04 -6.15 15.40
CA ASN A 145 0.20 -5.56 16.73
C ASN A 145 -0.25 -4.10 16.72
N ILE A 146 -1.38 -3.81 17.37
CA ILE A 146 -1.97 -2.46 17.38
C ILE A 146 -1.16 -1.43 18.17
N LYS A 147 -0.36 -1.85 19.15
CA LYS A 147 0.35 -0.93 20.05
C LYS A 147 1.59 -0.33 19.40
N GLU A 148 2.38 -1.15 18.73
CA GLU A 148 3.69 -0.75 18.17
C GLU A 148 3.91 -1.20 16.72
N GLY A 149 3.01 -2.01 16.16
CA GLY A 149 3.15 -2.57 14.81
C GLY A 149 3.06 -1.53 13.68
N TRP A 150 2.73 -0.29 14.00
CA TRP A 150 2.76 0.84 13.07
C TRP A 150 4.12 1.54 12.99
N ASP A 151 5.14 1.10 13.74
CA ASP A 151 6.50 1.67 13.67
C ASP A 151 7.16 1.42 12.30
N LEU A 152 7.16 2.45 11.43
CA LEU A 152 7.78 2.38 10.10
C LEU A 152 9.30 2.21 10.16
N SER A 153 9.92 2.47 11.32
CA SER A 153 11.37 2.32 11.55
C SER A 153 11.75 0.99 12.21
N ASN A 154 10.78 0.07 12.34
CA ASN A 154 10.94 -1.26 12.91
C ASN A 154 10.11 -2.30 12.10
N LYS A 155 9.80 -3.44 12.71
CA LYS A 155 8.93 -4.47 12.12
C LYS A 155 7.50 -3.92 11.98
N PHE A 156 7.09 -3.63 10.75
CA PHE A 156 5.82 -2.98 10.44
C PHE A 156 4.73 -4.03 10.17
N THR A 157 3.82 -4.24 11.12
CA THR A 157 2.82 -5.32 11.08
C THR A 157 1.45 -4.88 10.57
N PHE A 158 1.24 -3.60 10.28
CA PHE A 158 0.05 -3.08 9.60
C PHE A 158 0.04 -3.40 8.08
N SER A 159 0.60 -4.54 7.66
CA SER A 159 0.80 -4.91 6.25
C SER A 159 -0.29 -5.81 5.66
N GLU A 160 -1.40 -6.07 6.37
CA GLU A 160 -2.50 -6.95 5.92
C GLU A 160 -3.24 -6.42 4.68
N GLY A 161 -3.14 -5.12 4.41
CA GLY A 161 -3.72 -4.49 3.23
C GLY A 161 -3.40 -3.01 3.17
N ALA A 162 -3.64 -2.38 2.01
CA ALA A 162 -3.23 -1.00 1.78
C ALA A 162 -3.86 0.00 2.76
N LEU A 163 -5.13 -0.18 3.16
CA LEU A 163 -5.76 0.71 4.14
C LEU A 163 -5.11 0.60 5.52
N ALA A 164 -4.92 -0.63 6.04
CA ALA A 164 -4.22 -0.84 7.30
C ALA A 164 -2.81 -0.20 7.25
N SER A 165 -2.09 -0.40 6.15
CA SER A 165 -0.74 0.17 6.02
C SER A 165 -0.72 1.69 6.01
N MET A 166 -1.65 2.33 5.29
CA MET A 166 -1.77 3.79 5.29
C MET A 166 -2.21 4.34 6.65
N ILE A 167 -3.06 3.61 7.40
CA ILE A 167 -3.40 3.97 8.79
C ILE A 167 -2.15 3.87 9.67
N GLY A 168 -1.38 2.78 9.58
CA GLY A 168 -0.12 2.63 10.31
C GLY A 168 0.87 3.76 10.00
N MET A 169 1.00 4.14 8.72
CA MET A 169 1.80 5.29 8.32
C MET A 169 1.29 6.59 8.96
N ALA A 170 -0.01 6.83 8.94
CA ALA A 170 -0.60 8.03 9.51
C ALA A 170 -0.36 8.14 11.02
N LEU A 171 -0.52 7.02 11.74
CA LEU A 171 -0.23 6.92 13.18
C LEU A 171 1.24 7.22 13.48
N PHE A 172 2.16 6.62 12.72
CA PHE A 172 3.60 6.84 12.89
C PHE A 172 4.03 8.28 12.65
N MET A 173 3.40 8.93 11.67
CA MET A 173 3.66 10.32 11.32
C MET A 173 3.00 11.31 12.30
N GLY A 174 2.19 10.85 13.25
CA GLY A 174 1.59 11.67 14.30
C GLY A 174 0.30 12.38 13.90
N PHE A 175 -0.34 12.00 12.80
CA PHE A 175 -1.64 12.57 12.41
C PHE A 175 -2.69 12.27 13.49
N ARG A 176 -3.45 13.29 13.87
CA ARG A 176 -4.50 13.20 14.90
C ARG A 176 -5.85 12.80 14.33
N THR A 177 -6.14 13.22 13.09
CA THR A 177 -7.44 12.96 12.46
C THR A 177 -7.23 12.44 11.04
N ILE A 178 -7.83 11.28 10.77
CA ILE A 178 -7.72 10.58 9.49
C ILE A 178 -9.11 10.56 8.86
N THR A 179 -9.23 11.12 7.66
CA THR A 179 -10.45 11.04 6.85
C THR A 179 -10.25 10.03 5.73
N LEU A 180 -11.10 9.01 5.65
CA LEU A 180 -11.04 7.98 4.61
C LEU A 180 -11.83 8.41 3.38
N VAL A 181 -11.22 8.29 2.19
CA VAL A 181 -11.81 8.65 0.90
C VAL A 181 -11.62 7.48 -0.05
N GLY A 182 -12.69 7.00 -0.69
CA GLY A 182 -12.59 5.84 -1.58
C GLY A 182 -12.28 4.52 -0.86
N CYS A 183 -12.67 4.39 0.41
CA CYS A 183 -12.55 3.16 1.20
C CYS A 183 -13.93 2.47 1.31
N ASP A 184 -14.55 2.18 0.17
CA ASP A 184 -15.99 1.90 0.06
C ASP A 184 -16.49 0.66 0.84
N TYR A 185 -15.59 -0.29 1.14
CA TYR A 185 -15.90 -1.45 1.97
C TYR A 185 -16.04 -1.10 3.47
N SER A 186 -15.59 0.09 3.88
CA SER A 186 -15.78 0.62 5.23
C SER A 186 -17.03 1.50 5.38
N SER A 187 -17.70 1.83 4.29
CA SER A 187 -18.93 2.64 4.29
C SER A 187 -20.20 1.79 4.21
N LYS A 188 -21.33 2.37 4.65
CA LYS A 188 -22.67 1.82 4.43
C LYS A 188 -23.50 2.81 3.60
N PRO A 189 -24.09 2.40 2.46
CA PRO A 189 -23.98 1.09 1.81
C PRO A 189 -22.56 0.81 1.27
N VAL A 190 -22.20 -0.46 1.16
CA VAL A 190 -20.92 -0.88 0.55
C VAL A 190 -21.00 -0.69 -0.95
N LEU A 191 -20.01 0.00 -1.53
CA LEU A 191 -19.84 0.10 -2.97
C LEU A 191 -18.67 -0.79 -3.41
N TRP A 192 -18.91 -1.60 -4.44
CA TRP A 192 -17.92 -2.57 -4.93
C TRP A 192 -17.17 -2.07 -6.16
N GLY A 193 -15.92 -2.54 -6.28
CA GLY A 193 -15.05 -2.24 -7.40
C GLY A 193 -14.21 -0.99 -7.18
N HIS A 194 -13.43 -0.66 -8.21
CA HIS A 194 -12.50 0.46 -8.18
C HIS A 194 -12.93 1.60 -9.11
N PHE A 195 -12.39 2.79 -8.89
CA PHE A 195 -12.75 3.97 -9.70
C PHE A 195 -12.35 3.84 -11.18
N TYR A 196 -11.35 3.02 -11.50
CA TYR A 196 -10.87 2.79 -12.87
C TYR A 196 -11.56 1.61 -13.57
N GLU A 197 -12.50 0.94 -12.91
CA GLU A 197 -13.26 -0.15 -13.53
C GLU A 197 -14.49 0.37 -14.26
N HIS A 198 -14.87 -0.29 -15.35
CA HIS A 198 -16.08 -0.01 -16.11
C HIS A 198 -17.08 -1.18 -16.04
N GLY A 199 -18.37 -0.87 -16.22
CA GLY A 199 -19.44 -1.87 -16.25
C GLY A 199 -20.21 -2.05 -14.94
N LYS A 200 -21.42 -2.61 -15.03
CA LYS A 200 -22.20 -3.06 -13.86
C LYS A 200 -21.64 -4.40 -13.40
N ARG A 201 -21.08 -4.47 -12.19
CA ARG A 201 -20.77 -5.78 -11.58
C ARG A 201 -22.10 -6.48 -11.27
N PRO A 202 -22.28 -7.77 -11.61
CA PRO A 202 -23.45 -8.50 -11.14
C PRO A 202 -23.49 -8.43 -9.61
N PHE A 203 -24.67 -8.19 -9.03
CA PHE A 203 -24.85 -8.31 -7.59
C PHE A 203 -24.50 -9.74 -7.17
N ARG A 204 -23.31 -9.95 -6.61
CA ARG A 204 -22.97 -11.22 -5.95
C ARG A 204 -23.76 -11.29 -4.66
N LYS A 205 -24.52 -12.36 -4.47
CA LYS A 205 -25.18 -12.62 -3.18
C LYS A 205 -24.07 -12.85 -2.15
N ALA A 206 -24.27 -12.44 -0.90
CA ALA A 206 -23.26 -12.56 0.16
C ALA A 206 -22.72 -14.00 0.33
N SER A 207 -23.50 -15.00 -0.06
CA SER A 207 -23.12 -16.43 -0.11
C SER A 207 -21.94 -16.74 -1.04
N ASP A 208 -21.75 -15.95 -2.10
CA ASP A 208 -20.77 -16.24 -3.14
C ASP A 208 -19.36 -15.75 -2.76
N ILE A 209 -19.26 -14.97 -1.67
CA ILE A 209 -18.02 -14.40 -1.14
C ILE A 209 -17.15 -15.48 -0.46
N TYR A 210 -17.78 -16.48 0.16
CA TYR A 210 -17.08 -17.62 0.77
C TYR A 210 -16.78 -18.75 -0.23
N ALA A 211 -17.34 -18.67 -1.44
CA ALA A 211 -17.16 -19.69 -2.48
C ALA A 211 -15.94 -19.44 -3.38
N GLU A 212 -15.43 -18.20 -3.44
CA GLU A 212 -14.02 -18.01 -3.79
C GLU A 212 -13.23 -18.66 -2.67
N LYS A 213 -12.74 -19.89 -2.90
CA LYS A 213 -11.72 -20.50 -2.05
C LYS A 213 -10.71 -19.38 -1.79
N PRO A 214 -10.53 -18.92 -0.53
CA PRO A 214 -9.40 -18.10 -0.21
C PRO A 214 -8.21 -18.83 -0.82
N ILE A 215 -7.37 -18.14 -1.59
CA ILE A 215 -6.14 -18.74 -2.08
C ILE A 215 -5.30 -18.98 -0.82
N TYR A 216 -5.55 -20.10 -0.15
CA TYR A 216 -4.78 -20.62 0.99
C TYR A 216 -3.38 -21.03 0.55
N LYS A 217 -3.02 -20.87 -0.74
CA LYS A 217 -1.66 -21.08 -1.26
C LYS A 217 -0.65 -19.96 -0.93
N ALA A 218 -0.98 -19.06 -0.01
CA ALA A 218 0.00 -18.19 0.64
C ALA A 218 0.33 -18.62 2.09
N GLN A 219 -0.23 -19.74 2.56
CA GLN A 219 0.02 -20.27 3.91
C GLN A 219 0.63 -21.68 3.96
N GLU A 220 1.11 -22.23 2.85
CA GLU A 220 2.02 -23.40 2.84
C GLU A 220 3.46 -22.96 2.54
#